data_AF-A0A8T0F4V6-F1
#
_entry.id   AF-A0A8T0F4V6-F1
#
_cell.length_a   1.000
_cell.length_b   1.000
_cell.length_c   1.000
_cell.angle_alpha   90.00
_cell.angle_beta   90.00
_cell.angle_gamma   90.00
#
_symmetry.space_group_name_H-M   'P 1'
#
loop_
_entity.id
_entity.type
_entity.pdbx_description
1 polymer ?
#
loop_
_entity_poly.entity_id
_entity_poly.type
_entity_poly.pdbx_seq_one_letter_code
_entity_poly.pdbx_strand_id
1 'polypeptide(L)'
;MQFGDRKSSRLLVEMRNKAGNKISEEVLKSLFLQRLPTHVQQILAIAKYKLERLVEMADGIMAAATYTISIQAASSEGASMQATLMEISSRLSPRGTF
;
A
#
# COMPACT_ATOMS: atom_id res chain seq x y z
N MET A 1 8.40 -10.03 4.85
CA MET A 1 8.22 -9.38 6.17
C MET A 1 7.08 -8.39 6.05
N GLN A 2 5.94 -8.73 6.63
CA GLN A 2 4.68 -7.99 6.50
C GLN A 2 4.68 -6.87 7.54
N PHE A 3 4.63 -5.61 7.11
CA PHE A 3 4.58 -4.43 8.00
C PHE A 3 3.17 -4.20 8.59
N GLY A 4 2.39 -5.27 8.78
CA GLY A 4 0.98 -5.21 9.21
C GLY A 4 0.76 -4.95 10.71
N ASP A 5 1.74 -5.26 11.56
CA ASP A 5 1.53 -5.25 13.03
C ASP A 5 2.28 -4.14 13.79
N ARG A 6 3.04 -3.28 13.10
CA ARG A 6 3.81 -2.23 13.79
C ARG A 6 2.96 -0.96 13.91
N LYS A 7 2.13 -0.93 14.96
CA LYS A 7 1.43 0.27 15.45
C LYS A 7 2.41 1.45 15.56
N SER A 8 2.05 2.61 15.03
CA SER A 8 2.88 3.82 15.05
C SER A 8 3.18 4.28 16.47
N SER A 9 2.36 3.91 17.45
CA SER A 9 2.64 4.10 18.87
C SER A 9 3.92 3.38 19.34
N ARG A 10 4.21 2.18 18.82
CA ARG A 10 5.43 1.44 19.14
C ARG A 10 6.65 2.12 18.54
N LEU A 11 6.52 2.67 17.32
CA LEU A 11 7.55 3.49 16.70
C LEU A 11 7.88 4.71 17.57
N LEU A 12 6.87 5.41 18.10
CA LEU A 12 7.08 6.55 19.00
C LEU A 12 7.86 6.16 20.27
N VAL A 13 7.50 5.03 20.89
CA VAL A 13 8.19 4.51 22.10
C VAL A 13 9.65 4.19 21.80
N GLU A 14 9.93 3.51 20.68
CA GLU A 14 11.30 3.21 20.25
C GLU A 14 12.10 4.50 20.01
N MET A 15 11.48 5.51 19.40
CA MET A 15 12.12 6.80 19.17
C MET A 15 12.42 7.52 20.47
N ARG A 16 11.47 7.58 21.42
CA ARG A 16 11.71 8.15 22.77
C ARG A 16 12.80 7.39 23.53
N ASN A 17 12.82 6.06 23.46
CA ASN A 17 13.85 5.25 24.11
C ASN A 17 15.25 5.49 23.52
N LYS A 18 15.36 5.59 22.21
CA LYS A 18 16.65 5.84 21.52
C LYS A 18 17.14 7.27 21.66
N ALA A 19 16.22 8.22 21.65
CA ALA A 19 16.49 9.64 21.79
C ALA A 19 16.83 10.06 23.23
N GLY A 20 16.23 9.39 24.21
CA GLY A 20 16.18 9.86 25.58
C GLY A 20 15.55 11.25 25.70
N ASN A 21 15.95 12.00 26.73
CA ASN A 21 15.43 13.35 27.03
C ASN A 21 16.14 14.47 26.24
N LYS A 22 16.83 14.13 25.13
CA LYS A 22 17.77 15.04 24.43
C LYS A 22 17.18 15.75 23.20
N ILE A 23 16.00 15.37 22.74
CA ILE A 23 15.34 16.01 21.59
C ILE A 23 13.98 16.60 22.00
N SER A 24 13.70 17.76 21.44
CA SER A 24 12.43 18.47 21.60
C SER A 24 11.29 17.70 20.92
N GLU A 25 10.08 17.89 21.44
CA GLU A 25 8.83 17.34 20.88
C GLU A 25 8.67 17.65 19.38
N GLU A 26 9.06 18.84 18.92
CA GLU A 26 8.97 19.21 17.50
C GLU A 26 9.87 18.37 16.60
N VAL A 27 11.11 18.11 17.04
CA VAL A 27 12.06 17.26 16.30
C VAL A 27 11.57 15.82 16.31
N LEU A 28 11.09 15.34 17.46
CA LEU A 28 10.52 14.00 17.58
C LEU A 28 9.31 13.83 16.65
N LYS A 29 8.44 14.85 16.56
CA LYS A 29 7.31 14.90 15.64
C LYS A 29 7.73 14.86 14.17
N SER A 30 8.72 15.66 13.79
CA SER A 30 9.25 15.64 12.41
C SER A 30 9.81 14.26 12.04
N LEU A 31 10.62 13.67 12.92
CA LEU A 31 11.19 12.34 12.69
C LEU A 31 10.10 11.26 12.66
N PHE A 32 9.10 11.35 13.52
CA PHE A 32 7.97 10.43 13.55
C PHE A 32 7.23 10.44 12.22
N LEU A 33 6.88 11.63 11.71
CA LEU A 33 6.25 11.78 10.41
C LEU A 33 7.14 11.18 9.31
N GLN A 34 8.43 11.51 9.26
CA GLN A 34 9.37 10.95 8.26
C GLN A 34 9.47 9.41 8.25
N ARG A 35 9.13 8.74 9.37
CA ARG A 35 9.17 7.28 9.49
C ARG A 35 7.87 6.58 9.06
N LEU A 36 6.78 7.32 8.85
CA LEU A 36 5.50 6.77 8.39
C LEU A 36 5.49 6.55 6.87
N PRO A 37 4.59 5.72 6.33
CA PRO A 37 4.37 5.63 4.89
C PRO A 37 3.91 6.97 4.29
N THR A 38 4.28 7.26 3.04
CA THR A 38 4.00 8.54 2.36
C THR A 38 2.53 8.97 2.43
N HIS A 39 1.60 8.04 2.23
CA HIS A 39 0.17 8.37 2.27
C HIS A 39 -0.28 8.86 3.66
N VAL A 40 0.23 8.25 4.74
CA VAL A 40 -0.06 8.66 6.12
C VAL A 40 0.59 10.01 6.40
N GLN A 41 1.83 10.22 5.94
CA GLN A 41 2.53 11.50 6.08
C GLN A 41 1.76 12.65 5.45
N GLN A 42 1.27 12.49 4.22
CA GLN A 42 0.55 13.53 3.49
C GLN A 42 -0.73 13.96 4.23
N ILE A 43 -1.45 13.00 4.82
CA ILE A 43 -2.66 13.28 5.60
C ILE A 43 -2.31 13.99 6.92
N LEU A 44 -1.22 13.58 7.59
CA LEU A 44 -0.84 14.14 8.88
C LEU A 44 -0.02 15.44 8.79
N ALA A 45 0.64 15.73 7.67
CA ALA A 45 1.49 16.90 7.50
C ALA A 45 0.71 18.22 7.62
N ILE A 46 -0.55 18.22 7.23
CA ILE A 46 -1.47 19.38 7.37
C ILE A 46 -2.07 19.49 8.77
N ALA A 47 -1.92 18.44 9.60
CA ALA A 47 -2.59 18.33 10.88
C ALA A 47 -1.78 19.03 11.99
N LYS A 48 -2.33 20.10 12.56
CA LYS A 48 -1.71 20.89 13.64
C LYS A 48 -1.92 20.31 15.04
N TYR A 49 -1.89 18.98 15.17
CA TYR A 49 -2.10 18.30 16.45
C TYR A 49 -0.78 18.02 17.19
N LYS A 50 -0.90 17.76 18.50
CA LYS A 50 0.18 17.24 19.36
C LYS A 50 0.60 15.85 18.89
N LEU A 51 1.82 15.45 19.25
CA LEU A 51 2.43 14.20 18.81
C LEU A 51 1.59 12.97 19.16
N GLU A 52 1.01 12.93 20.36
CA GLU A 52 0.13 11.85 20.82
C GLU A 52 -1.09 11.67 19.89
N ARG A 53 -1.72 12.78 19.47
CA ARG A 53 -2.87 12.74 18.57
C ARG A 53 -2.48 12.35 17.14
N LEU A 54 -1.30 12.74 16.69
CA LEU A 54 -0.78 12.31 15.39
C LEU A 54 -0.51 10.81 15.35
N VAL A 55 -0.07 10.23 16.47
CA VAL A 55 0.15 8.79 16.63
C VAL A 55 -1.18 8.05 16.59
N GLU A 56 -2.19 8.52 17.33
CA GLU A 56 -3.55 7.95 17.25
C GLU A 56 -4.11 7.99 15.83
N MET A 57 -3.96 9.12 15.12
CA MET A 57 -4.42 9.23 13.74
C MET A 57 -3.63 8.36 12.78
N ALA A 58 -2.30 8.28 12.93
CA ALA A 58 -1.47 7.38 12.13
C ALA A 58 -1.92 5.93 12.28
N ASP A 59 -2.20 5.49 13.51
CA ASP A 59 -2.73 4.15 13.79
C ASP A 59 -4.08 3.93 13.11
N GLY A 60 -4.99 4.91 13.17
CA GLY A 60 -6.29 4.85 12.52
C GLY A 60 -6.19 4.77 10.99
N ILE A 61 -5.33 5.58 10.37
CA ILE A 61 -5.12 5.59 8.92
C ILE A 61 -4.50 4.27 8.47
N MET A 62 -3.48 3.76 9.18
CA MET A 62 -2.84 2.49 8.85
C MET A 62 -3.81 1.31 9.00
N ALA A 63 -4.67 1.32 10.03
CA ALA A 63 -5.72 0.33 10.17
C ALA A 63 -6.73 0.39 9.00
N ALA A 64 -7.16 1.59 8.60
CA ALA A 64 -8.08 1.79 7.48
C ALA A 64 -7.47 1.41 6.12
N ALA A 65 -6.18 1.65 5.92
CA ALA A 65 -5.46 1.32 4.68
C ALA A 65 -5.34 -0.20 4.44
N THR A 66 -5.61 -1.03 5.44
CA THR A 66 -5.69 -2.50 5.30
C THR A 66 -6.86 -2.91 4.39
N TYR A 67 -7.82 -2.02 4.13
CA TYR A 67 -8.93 -2.25 3.21
C TYR A 67 -8.60 -1.94 1.74
N THR A 68 -7.34 -2.14 1.31
CA THR A 68 -6.98 -2.07 -0.11
C THR A 68 -7.37 -3.39 -0.77
N ILE A 69 -8.39 -3.34 -1.63
CA ILE A 69 -8.81 -4.48 -2.45
C ILE A 69 -7.62 -4.89 -3.31
N SER A 70 -7.11 -6.10 -3.10
CA SER A 70 -6.08 -6.71 -3.94
C SER A 70 -6.62 -6.87 -5.35
N ILE A 71 -6.28 -5.93 -6.26
CA ILE A 71 -6.57 -6.06 -7.68
C ILE A 71 -5.56 -7.08 -8.24
N GLN A 72 -5.95 -8.35 -8.25
CA GLN A 72 -5.21 -9.37 -8.98
C GLN A 72 -5.53 -9.19 -10.46
N ALA A 73 -4.50 -9.10 -11.30
CA ALA A 73 -4.69 -9.20 -12.73
C ALA A 73 -5.30 -10.57 -13.04
N ALA A 74 -6.58 -10.60 -13.43
CA ALA A 74 -7.12 -11.78 -14.07
C ALA A 74 -6.33 -11.92 -15.38
N SER A 75 -5.60 -13.03 -15.52
CA SER A 75 -5.06 -13.43 -16.82
C SER A 75 -6.26 -13.70 -17.73
N SER A 76 -6.72 -12.65 -18.40
CA SER A 76 -7.85 -12.70 -19.31
C SER A 76 -7.40 -13.49 -20.54
N GLU A 77 -7.86 -14.73 -20.62
CA GLU A 77 -8.48 -15.31 -21.83
C GLU A 77 -7.69 -15.24 -23.16
N GLY A 78 -6.37 -15.12 -23.11
CA GLY A 78 -5.54 -15.28 -24.31
C GLY A 78 -5.70 -16.68 -24.95
N ALA A 79 -5.95 -17.71 -24.13
CA ALA A 79 -6.12 -19.07 -24.60
C ALA A 79 -7.46 -19.30 -25.35
N SER A 80 -8.55 -18.65 -24.93
CA SER A 80 -9.86 -18.83 -25.58
C SER A 80 -9.96 -18.06 -26.90
N MET A 81 -9.34 -16.88 -26.98
CA MET A 81 -9.24 -16.12 -28.24
C MET A 81 -8.33 -16.82 -29.27
N GLN A 82 -7.20 -17.40 -28.85
CA GLN A 82 -6.33 -18.16 -29.75
C GLN A 82 -7.04 -19.43 -30.28
N ALA A 83 -7.78 -20.13 -29.43
CA ALA A 83 -8.54 -21.33 -29.84
C ALA A 83 -9.64 -21.00 -30.86
N THR A 84 -10.38 -19.92 -30.64
CA THR A 84 -11.43 -19.45 -31.58
C THR A 84 -10.83 -18.96 -32.90
N LEU A 85 -9.69 -18.26 -32.88
CA LEU A 85 -8.99 -17.87 -34.11
C LEU A 85 -8.49 -19.09 -34.91
N MET A 86 -7.99 -20.12 -34.23
CA MET A 86 -7.53 -21.35 -34.88
C MET A 86 -8.68 -22.14 -35.52
N GLU A 87 -9.84 -22.19 -34.87
CA GLU A 87 -11.05 -22.83 -35.40
C GLU A 87 -11.59 -22.10 -36.64
N ILE A 88 -11.65 -20.76 -36.59
CA ILE A 88 -12.08 -19.93 -37.72
C ILE A 88 -11.12 -20.10 -38.91
N SER A 89 -9.81 -20.10 -38.67
CA SER A 89 -8.80 -20.31 -39.73
C SER A 89 -8.92 -21.70 -40.38
N SER A 90 -9.31 -22.71 -39.62
CA SER A 90 -9.49 -24.08 -40.13
C SER A 90 -10.72 -24.18 -41.04
N ARG A 91 -11.81 -23.45 -40.74
CA ARG A 91 -13.03 -23.39 -41.57
C ARG A 91 -12.88 -22.58 -42.86
N LEU A 92 -11.96 -21.63 -42.88
CA LEU A 92 -11.67 -20.76 -44.03
C LEU A 92 -10.66 -21.33 -45.02
N SER A 93 -10.02 -22.46 -44.70
CA SER A 93 -9.13 -23.13 -45.65
C SER A 93 -9.94 -23.68 -46.84
N PRO A 94 -9.63 -23.29 -48.10
CA PRO A 94 -10.37 -23.78 -49.25
C PRO A 94 -10.14 -25.28 -49.37
N ARG A 95 -11.25 -26.05 -49.37
CA ARG A 95 -11.21 -27.49 -49.67
C ARG A 95 -10.58 -27.64 -51.03
N GLY A 96 -9.36 -28.20 -51.07
CA GLY A 96 -8.65 -28.53 -52.29
C GLY A 96 -9.58 -29.35 -53.20
N THR A 97 -10.03 -28.72 -54.26
CA THR A 97 -10.64 -29.39 -55.40
C THR A 97 -9.51 -29.85 -56.30
N PHE A 98 -9.20 -31.15 -56.29
CA PHE A 98 -8.72 -31.90 -57.45
C PHE A 98 -9.28 -33.31 -57.35
#